data_AF-A0A1Y3B1D4-F1
#
_entry.id   AF-A0A1Y3B1D4-F1
#
_cell.length_a   1.000
_cell.length_b   1.000
_cell.length_c   1.000
_cell.angle_alpha   90.00
_cell.angle_beta   90.00
_cell.angle_gamma   90.00
#
_symmetry.space_group_name_H-M   'P 1'
#
loop_
_entity.id
_entity.type
_entity.pdbx_description
1 polymer ?
#
loop_
_entity_poly.entity_id
_entity_poly.type
_entity_poly.pdbx_seq_one_letter_code
_entity_poly.pdbx_strand_id
1 'polypeptide(L)'
;MIDSNQTLPTLTQNNSDNNNDDECKEFNDNDYYYIDGADPDKSNWMRFVNPAYSSIAQNLVACQVEQAIYFYTIRPIPPDQELLVWYCREFAQRLNYPLTGEQMMLRIPTTIIHVTNIKSES
;
A
#
# COMPACT_ATOMS: atom_id res chain seq x y z
N MET A 1 -2.22 6.00 -0.89
CA MET A 1 -3.62 5.70 -1.27
C MET A 1 -3.76 4.20 -1.43
N ILE A 2 -4.35 3.55 -0.45
CA ILE A 2 -4.99 2.24 -0.69
C ILE A 2 -6.24 2.63 -1.47
N ASP A 3 -6.20 2.43 -2.78
CA ASP A 3 -7.29 2.85 -3.66
C ASP A 3 -8.49 1.94 -3.38
N SER A 4 -9.61 2.53 -2.95
CA SER A 4 -10.82 1.87 -2.43
C SER A 4 -11.61 1.05 -3.47
N ASN A 5 -11.01 0.72 -4.62
CA ASN A 5 -11.70 0.15 -5.78
C ASN A 5 -10.97 -1.03 -6.45
N GLN A 6 -10.03 -1.70 -5.76
CA GLN A 6 -9.51 -2.98 -6.25
C GLN A 6 -10.22 -4.14 -5.56
N THR A 7 -11.28 -4.62 -6.21
CA THR A 7 -11.91 -5.91 -5.90
C THR A 7 -10.90 -7.02 -6.11
N LEU A 8 -10.69 -7.80 -5.06
CA LEU A 8 -9.96 -9.06 -5.13
C LEU A 8 -10.79 -10.16 -4.46
N PRO A 9 -10.62 -11.43 -4.87
CA PRO A 9 -11.65 -12.45 -4.72
C PRO A 9 -11.87 -12.89 -3.27
N THR A 10 -13.15 -13.05 -2.93
CA THR A 10 -13.71 -13.37 -1.60
C THR A 10 -13.69 -14.86 -1.29
N LEU A 11 -13.39 -15.25 -0.05
CA LEU A 11 -13.59 -16.61 0.47
C LEU A 11 -14.91 -16.75 1.23
N THR A 12 -15.59 -17.83 0.87
CA THR A 12 -16.73 -18.46 1.54
C THR A 12 -16.36 -18.90 2.96
N GLN A 13 -17.14 -18.46 3.95
CA GLN A 13 -17.13 -19.04 5.29
C GLN A 13 -17.79 -20.43 5.24
N ASN A 14 -16.99 -21.49 5.37
CA ASN A 14 -17.50 -22.80 5.74
C ASN A 14 -17.02 -23.12 7.16
N ASN A 15 -17.95 -22.97 8.10
CA ASN A 15 -17.84 -23.53 9.44
C ASN A 15 -17.64 -25.04 9.35
N SER A 16 -16.61 -25.57 10.00
CA SER A 16 -16.62 -26.92 10.58
C SER A 16 -15.56 -26.99 11.67
N ASP A 17 -16.03 -27.38 12.84
CA ASP A 17 -15.30 -27.54 14.08
C ASP A 17 -14.25 -28.66 14.04
N ASN A 18 -13.27 -28.53 14.95
CA ASN A 18 -12.56 -29.59 15.70
C ASN A 18 -11.05 -29.76 15.46
N ASN A 19 -10.32 -29.36 16.52
CA ASN A 19 -9.17 -30.02 17.18
C ASN A 19 -7.88 -30.35 16.42
N ASN A 20 -6.79 -29.81 17.00
CA ASN A 20 -5.40 -30.29 17.04
C ASN A 20 -4.72 -30.56 15.70
N ASP A 21 -3.77 -29.68 15.35
CA ASP A 21 -2.36 -30.01 15.15
C ASP A 21 -1.63 -28.75 14.65
N ASP A 22 -0.31 -28.70 14.86
CA ASP A 22 0.64 -27.70 14.36
C ASP A 22 0.70 -27.69 12.82
N GLU A 23 -0.42 -27.38 12.17
CA GLU A 23 -0.48 -27.17 10.74
C GLU A 23 0.03 -25.75 10.48
N CYS A 24 1.33 -25.64 10.16
CA CYS A 24 1.81 -24.54 9.34
C CYS A 24 0.94 -24.59 8.08
N LYS A 25 -0.17 -23.84 8.10
CA LYS A 25 -1.09 -23.77 6.98
C LYS A 25 -0.24 -23.36 5.79
N GLU A 26 -0.02 -24.31 4.89
CA GLU A 26 0.53 -24.03 3.58
C GLU A 26 -0.46 -23.05 2.95
N PHE A 27 -0.18 -21.76 3.12
CA PHE A 27 -0.94 -20.71 2.47
C PHE A 27 -0.74 -20.97 0.99
N ASN A 28 -1.81 -21.42 0.35
CA ASN A 28 -1.85 -21.65 -1.07
C ASN A 28 -1.36 -20.36 -1.73
N ASP A 29 -0.42 -20.44 -2.68
CA ASP A 29 0.26 -19.30 -3.33
C ASP A 29 -0.69 -18.27 -4.00
N ASN A 30 -2.01 -18.50 -3.94
CA ASN A 30 -3.07 -17.69 -4.49
C ASN A 30 -3.95 -16.97 -3.44
N ASP A 31 -3.69 -17.12 -2.14
CA ASP A 31 -4.47 -16.44 -1.09
C ASP A 31 -3.85 -15.08 -0.76
N TYR A 32 -4.52 -14.00 -1.19
CA TYR A 32 -4.14 -12.62 -0.89
C TYR A 32 -4.90 -12.10 0.33
N TYR A 33 -4.20 -11.41 1.23
CA TYR A 33 -4.79 -10.79 2.42
C TYR A 33 -4.82 -9.25 2.36
N TYR A 34 -6.01 -8.73 2.64
CA TYR A 34 -6.43 -7.37 3.05
C TYR A 34 -5.67 -6.77 4.23
N ILE A 35 -4.85 -5.74 4.05
CA ILE A 35 -4.59 -4.79 5.16
C ILE A 35 -5.46 -3.56 4.94
N ASP A 36 -6.56 -3.48 5.71
CA ASP A 36 -7.43 -2.31 5.70
C ASP A 36 -6.94 -1.27 6.71
N GLY A 37 -6.58 -0.09 6.21
CA GLY A 37 -6.16 1.07 6.99
C GLY A 37 -7.27 2.12 7.18
N ALA A 38 -8.51 1.84 6.78
CA ALA A 38 -9.60 2.81 6.76
C ALA A 38 -10.03 3.22 8.17
N ASP A 39 -10.27 2.23 9.05
CA ASP A 39 -10.73 2.43 10.43
C ASP A 39 -9.59 2.99 11.31
N PRO A 40 -9.67 4.25 11.79
CA PRO A 40 -8.61 4.85 12.60
C PRO A 40 -8.46 4.17 13.97
N ASP A 41 -9.50 3.51 14.49
CA ASP A 41 -9.45 2.83 15.80
C ASP A 41 -8.79 1.45 15.71
N LYS A 42 -8.63 0.91 14.49
CA LYS A 42 -8.00 -0.39 14.21
C LYS A 42 -6.72 -0.29 13.39
N SER A 43 -6.28 0.93 13.09
CA SER A 43 -5.11 1.20 12.24
C SER A 43 -4.03 1.95 13.01
N ASN A 44 -2.80 1.87 12.52
CA ASN A 44 -1.68 2.61 13.09
C ASN A 44 -1.39 3.90 12.31
N TRP A 45 -0.31 4.59 12.71
CA TRP A 45 0.14 5.85 12.11
C TRP A 45 0.51 5.75 10.62
N MET A 46 0.86 4.57 10.11
CA MET A 46 1.32 4.39 8.73
C MET A 46 0.24 4.73 7.70
N ARG A 47 -1.04 4.69 8.10
CA ARG A 47 -2.16 5.12 7.25
C ARG A 47 -2.09 6.59 6.81
N PHE A 48 -1.38 7.42 7.57
CA PHE A 48 -1.26 8.86 7.32
C PHE A 48 -0.06 9.21 6.42
N VAL A 49 0.79 8.25 6.07
CA VAL A 49 1.96 8.47 5.21
C VAL A 49 1.51 8.60 3.76
N ASN A 50 1.89 9.69 3.10
CA ASN A 50 1.49 9.97 1.73
C ASN A 50 2.34 9.20 0.71
N PRO A 51 1.76 8.81 -0.45
CA PRO A 51 2.54 8.19 -1.53
C PRO A 51 3.49 9.22 -2.15
N ALA A 52 4.72 8.79 -2.46
CA ALA A 52 5.69 9.61 -3.15
C ALA A 52 5.34 9.74 -4.64
N TYR A 53 5.04 10.94 -5.13
CA TYR A 53 4.74 11.20 -6.54
C TYR A 53 5.98 11.45 -7.40
N SER A 54 7.13 11.74 -6.78
CA SER A 54 8.42 11.86 -7.43
C SER A 54 9.45 10.97 -6.76
N SER A 55 10.32 10.38 -7.58
CA SER A 55 11.48 9.60 -7.13
C SER A 55 12.43 10.44 -6.26
N ILE A 56 12.52 11.75 -6.51
CA ILE A 56 13.34 12.69 -5.75
C ILE A 56 12.74 12.93 -4.35
N ALA A 57 11.42 13.03 -4.28
CA ALA A 57 10.71 13.29 -3.02
C ALA A 57 10.58 12.04 -2.13
N GLN A 58 10.60 10.84 -2.72
CA GLN A 58 10.52 9.58 -1.99
C GLN A 58 11.61 9.46 -0.92
N ASN A 59 11.24 9.12 0.31
CA ASN A 59 12.17 8.86 1.40
C ASN A 59 11.91 7.53 2.13
N LEU A 60 10.78 6.90 1.87
CA LEU A 60 10.41 5.58 2.37
C LEU A 60 10.16 4.60 1.22
N VAL A 61 10.45 3.33 1.47
CA VAL A 61 10.02 2.21 0.63
C VAL A 61 9.17 1.25 1.45
N ALA A 62 8.03 0.83 0.89
CA ALA A 62 7.14 -0.17 1.47
C ALA A 62 7.52 -1.56 0.95
N CYS A 63 7.88 -2.44 1.87
CA CYS A 63 8.21 -3.84 1.58
C CYS A 63 7.30 -4.77 2.38
N GLN A 64 6.92 -5.88 1.77
CA GLN A 64 6.29 -6.98 2.48
C GLN A 64 7.38 -7.92 3.01
N VAL A 65 7.35 -8.19 4.31
CA VAL A 65 8.17 -9.21 4.97
C VAL A 65 7.20 -10.16 5.66
N GLU A 66 7.18 -11.41 5.21
CA GLU A 66 6.18 -12.41 5.60
C GLU A 66 4.74 -11.88 5.36
N GLN A 67 3.93 -11.77 6.42
CA GLN A 67 2.54 -11.31 6.38
C GLN A 67 2.38 -9.83 6.78
N ALA A 68 3.49 -9.11 6.98
CA ALA A 68 3.47 -7.71 7.45
C ALA A 68 4.12 -6.74 6.45
N ILE A 69 3.69 -5.48 6.51
CA ILE A 69 4.22 -4.38 5.70
C ILE A 69 5.11 -3.50 6.56
N TYR A 70 6.32 -3.25 6.09
CA TYR A 70 7.31 -2.40 6.74
C TYR A 70 7.73 -1.25 5.85
N PHE A 71 7.99 -0.09 6.45
CA PHE A 71 8.56 1.07 5.78
C PHE A 71 10.04 1.19 6.14
N TYR A 72 10.89 1.20 5.11
CA TYR A 72 12.32 1.40 5.26
C TYR A 72 12.71 2.77 4.72
N THR A 73 13.56 3.47 5.45
CA THR A 73 14.14 4.73 4.98
C THR A 73 15.20 4.45 3.92
N ILE A 74 15.09 5.08 2.76
CA ILE A 74 16.09 4.96 1.67
C ILE A 74 17.09 6.12 1.66
N ARG A 75 16.83 7.16 2.45
CA ARG A 75 17.70 8.32 2.66
C ARG A 75 17.44 8.94 4.04
N PRO A 76 18.38 9.71 4.60
CA PRO A 76 18.14 10.46 5.83
C PRO A 76 16.93 11.39 5.68
N ILE A 77 16.11 11.48 6.73
CA ILE A 77 14.92 12.33 6.78
C ILE A 77 15.20 13.44 7.81
N PRO A 78 15.49 14.67 7.38
CA PRO A 78 15.63 15.81 8.28
C PRO A 78 14.34 16.05 9.09
N PRO A 79 14.43 16.73 10.25
CA PRO A 79 13.25 17.21 10.96
C PRO A 79 12.33 18.03 10.04
N ASP A 80 11.03 17.97 10.33
CA ASP A 80 9.98 18.72 9.61
C ASP A 80 9.84 18.38 8.11
N GLN A 81 10.41 17.26 7.66
CA GLN A 81 10.19 16.72 6.31
C GLN A 81 9.06 15.71 6.30
N GLU A 82 8.24 15.76 5.25
CA GLU A 82 7.14 14.84 5.06
C GLU A 82 7.63 13.41 4.76
N LEU A 83 7.00 12.41 5.36
CA LEU A 83 7.23 11.00 5.04
C LEU A 83 6.49 10.64 3.75
N LEU A 84 7.26 10.22 2.73
CA LEU A 84 6.75 9.92 1.40
C LEU A 84 7.19 8.52 0.97
N VAL A 85 6.21 7.64 0.76
CA VAL A 85 6.44 6.21 0.54
C VAL A 85 6.10 5.75 -0.88
N TRP A 86 6.89 4.83 -1.42
CA TRP A 86 6.53 4.06 -2.61
C TRP A 86 6.80 2.57 -2.41
N TYR A 87 6.22 1.70 -3.23
CA TYR A 87 6.45 0.27 -3.15
C TYR A 87 7.89 -0.10 -3.52
N CYS A 88 8.45 -1.14 -2.88
CA CYS A 88 9.68 -1.76 -3.38
C CYS A 88 9.43 -2.41 -4.74
N ARG A 89 10.52 -2.66 -5.49
CA ARG A 89 10.46 -3.17 -6.86
C ARG A 89 9.66 -4.48 -6.92
N GLU A 90 9.99 -5.42 -6.05
CA GLU A 90 9.41 -6.77 -6.03
C GLU A 90 7.92 -6.71 -5.66
N PHE A 91 7.57 -5.82 -4.72
CA PHE A 91 6.18 -5.63 -4.29
C PHE A 91 5.34 -4.92 -5.35
N ALA A 92 5.87 -3.88 -5.99
CA ALA A 92 5.22 -3.20 -7.11
C ALA A 92 4.94 -4.16 -8.28
N GLN A 93 5.90 -5.01 -8.62
CA GLN A 93 5.76 -6.01 -9.68
C GLN A 93 4.67 -7.03 -9.37
N ARG A 94 4.59 -7.52 -8.14
CA ARG A 94 3.53 -8.44 -7.70
C ARG A 94 2.14 -7.84 -7.80
N LEU A 95 2.01 -6.54 -7.50
CA LEU A 95 0.76 -5.79 -7.60
C LEU A 95 0.48 -5.23 -9.00
N ASN A 96 1.35 -5.52 -9.98
CA ASN A 96 1.31 -4.95 -11.33
C ASN A 96 1.27 -3.39 -11.35
N TYR A 97 1.90 -2.78 -10.35
CA TYR A 97 2.04 -1.34 -10.20
C TYR A 97 3.33 -0.82 -10.83
N PRO A 98 3.35 0.47 -11.22
CA PRO A 98 4.55 1.07 -11.78
C PRO A 98 5.66 1.18 -10.73
N LEU A 99 6.90 1.18 -11.19
CA LEU A 99 8.08 1.13 -10.32
C LEU A 99 8.29 2.44 -9.54
N THR A 100 7.72 3.54 -10.02
CA THR A 100 7.83 4.86 -9.37
C THR A 100 6.48 5.58 -9.35
N GLY A 101 6.33 6.52 -8.42
CA GLY A 101 5.16 7.39 -8.36
C GLY A 101 4.96 8.25 -9.60
N GLU A 102 6.05 8.68 -10.24
CA GLU A 102 6.01 9.47 -11.48
C GLU A 102 5.32 8.68 -12.60
N GLN A 103 5.69 7.40 -12.73
CA GLN A 103 5.07 6.49 -13.67
C GLN A 103 3.61 6.20 -13.32
N MET A 104 3.22 6.23 -12.04
CA MET A 104 1.81 6.14 -11.66
C MET A 104 1.04 7.38 -12.08
N MET A 105 1.59 8.59 -11.87
CA MET A 105 0.93 9.82 -12.28
C MET A 105 0.67 9.90 -13.78
N LEU A 106 1.55 9.32 -14.61
CA LEU A 106 1.33 9.21 -16.06
C LEU A 106 0.13 8.32 -16.43
N ARG A 107 -0.30 7.43 -15.53
CA ARG A 107 -1.45 6.54 -15.74
C ARG A 107 -2.76 7.13 -15.24
N ILE A 108 -2.72 8.21 -14.45
CA ILE A 108 -3.93 8.90 -14.00
C ILE A 108 -4.47 9.72 -15.18
N PRO A 109 -5.75 9.59 -15.56
CA PRO A 109 -6.32 10.41 -16.61
C PRO A 109 -6.17 11.89 -16.27
N THR A 110 -5.64 12.68 -17.21
CA THR A 110 -5.30 14.11 -17.09
C THR A 110 -6.43 14.99 -16.55
N THR A 111 -7.68 14.51 -16.61
CA THR A 111 -8.87 15.19 -16.09
C THR A 111 -8.86 15.36 -14.56
N ILE A 112 -8.24 14.46 -13.79
CA ILE A 112 -8.28 14.54 -12.31
C ILE A 112 -7.22 15.52 -11.76
N ILE A 113 -6.08 15.66 -12.43
CA ILE A 113 -4.98 16.54 -12.02
C ILE A 113 -5.37 18.03 -12.07
N HIS A 114 -6.26 18.41 -12.99
CA HIS A 114 -6.79 19.78 -13.07
C HIS A 114 -7.71 20.10 -11.88
N VAL A 115 -8.47 19.13 -11.37
CA VAL A 115 -9.44 19.36 -10.28
C VAL A 115 -8.74 19.57 -8.94
N THR A 116 -7.61 18.90 -8.70
CA THR A 116 -6.85 19.08 -7.45
C THR A 116 -6.17 20.45 -7.38
N ASN A 117 -5.71 20.99 -8.51
CA ASN A 117 -5.05 22.31 -8.55
C ASN A 117 -6.03 23.47 -8.36
N ILE A 118 -7.32 23.28 -8.70
CA ILE A 118 -8.37 24.30 -8.50
C ILE A 118 -8.80 24.36 -7.02
N LYS A 119 -8.67 23.27 -6.25
CA LYS A 119 -9.06 23.24 -4.83
C LYS A 119 -8.01 23.83 -3.88
N SER A 120 -6.77 24.02 -4.31
CA SER A 120 -5.71 24.66 -3.50
C SER A 120 -5.66 26.18 -3.61
N GLU A 121 -6.45 26.78 -4.53
CA GLU A 121 -6.54 28.24 -4.72
C GLU A 121 -7.89 28.82 -4.26
N SER A 122 -8.67 28.09 -3.44
CA SER A 122 -9.96 28.54 -2.89
C SER A 122 -9.91 28.81 -1.40
#